data_AF-A0A090YLD0-F1
#
_entry.id   AF-A0A090YLD0-F1
#
_cell.length_a   1.000
_cell.length_b   1.000
_cell.length_c   1.000
_cell.angle_alpha   90.00
_cell.angle_beta   90.00
_cell.angle_gamma   90.00
#
_symmetry.space_group_name_H-M   'P 1'
#
loop_
_entity.id
_entity.type
_entity.pdbx_description
1 polymer ?
#
loop_
_entity_poly.entity_id
_entity_poly.type
_entity_poly.pdbx_seq_one_letter_code
_entity_poly.pdbx_strand_id
1 'polypeptide(L)'
;MKEPSKNAVAIGREIDKKIKQMSKEYKDTFTIKLLSSTHEQVENAVISMGKEVILGAIAATFIILIFLRSVRTTLIAVVSIPLSILLTLFLLDQSNVTLNILTLGGLAVAVGRLVDDSIVVIENIFRRLQKEHFSKDIILDATKEVSIAITSSTLTTVAVFLPIGLVSGTIGKLMLPMVLAVVYSILSSLVVALTVVPLMAFLLLKKTKHRK
;
A
#
# COMPACT_ATOMS: atom_id res chain seq x y z
N MET A 1 19.04 -10.08 26.74
CA MET A 1 18.59 -8.75 26.28
C MET A 1 18.62 -8.73 24.76
N LYS A 2 17.54 -8.31 24.09
CA LYS A 2 17.51 -8.18 22.63
C LYS A 2 18.49 -7.07 22.21
N GLU A 3 19.40 -7.38 21.29
CA GLU A 3 20.22 -6.33 20.66
C GLU A 3 19.28 -5.38 19.88
N PRO A 4 19.37 -4.05 20.08
CA PRO A 4 18.42 -3.08 19.50
C PRO A 4 18.39 -3.04 17.97
N SER A 5 19.40 -3.61 17.29
CA SER A 5 19.64 -3.44 15.85
C SER A 5 19.37 -4.69 15.01
N LYS A 6 18.92 -5.81 15.59
CA LYS A 6 18.68 -7.05 14.83
C LYS A 6 17.19 -7.35 14.71
N ASN A 7 16.77 -7.68 13.49
CA ASN A 7 15.39 -8.05 13.16
C ASN A 7 14.93 -9.22 14.05
N ALA A 8 13.93 -8.97 14.89
CA ALA A 8 13.42 -9.95 15.84
C ALA A 8 12.92 -11.24 15.17
N VAL A 9 12.41 -11.15 13.93
CA VAL A 9 12.02 -12.31 13.12
C VAL A 9 13.24 -13.10 12.65
N ALA A 10 14.32 -12.41 12.24
CA ALA A 10 15.55 -13.06 11.81
C ALA A 10 16.22 -13.84 12.96
N ILE A 11 16.30 -13.23 14.15
CA ILE A 11 16.81 -13.90 15.35
C ILE A 11 15.91 -15.10 15.71
N GLY A 12 14.59 -14.93 15.66
CA GLY A 12 13.65 -16.01 15.92
C GLY A 12 13.84 -17.21 15.00
N ARG A 13 14.03 -16.97 13.70
CA ARG A 13 14.33 -18.02 12.70
C ARG A 13 15.67 -18.72 12.95
N GLU A 14 16.69 -18.00 13.41
CA GLU A 14 17.98 -18.61 13.79
C GLU A 14 17.85 -19.51 15.02
N ILE A 15 17.08 -19.06 16.01
CA ILE A 15 16.79 -19.84 17.22
C ILE A 15 16.01 -21.11 16.84
N ASP A 16 14.99 -21.00 15.98
CA ASP A 16 14.23 -22.17 15.50
C ASP A 16 15.11 -23.17 14.74
N LYS A 17 16.04 -22.69 13.92
CA LYS A 17 17.00 -23.56 13.23
C LYS A 17 17.89 -24.32 14.21
N LYS A 18 18.42 -23.63 15.23
CA LYS A 18 19.24 -24.26 16.28
C LYS A 18 18.44 -25.26 17.13
N ILE A 19 17.21 -24.92 17.50
CA ILE A 19 16.33 -25.82 18.26
C ILE A 19 15.99 -27.07 17.43
N LYS A 20 15.69 -26.93 16.13
CA LYS A 20 15.48 -28.08 15.24
C LYS A 20 16.73 -28.94 15.08
N GLN A 21 17.91 -28.32 15.02
CA GLN A 21 19.19 -29.03 14.94
C GLN A 21 19.46 -29.83 16.24
N MET A 22 19.32 -29.19 17.40
CA MET A 22 19.48 -29.84 18.71
C MET A 22 18.43 -30.93 18.94
N SER A 23 17.17 -30.70 18.54
CA SER A 23 16.12 -31.72 18.63
C SER A 23 16.38 -32.94 17.74
N LYS A 24 17.15 -32.78 16.66
CA LYS A 24 17.53 -33.89 15.77
C LYS A 24 18.74 -34.66 16.31
N GLU A 25 19.64 -33.96 16.99
CA GLU A 25 20.86 -34.52 17.61
C GLU A 25 20.59 -35.27 18.92
N TYR A 26 19.64 -34.79 19.73
CA TYR A 26 19.28 -35.38 21.03
C TYR A 26 17.94 -36.14 21.04
N LYS A 27 17.56 -36.66 19.86
CA LYS A 27 16.24 -37.24 19.59
C LYS A 27 15.87 -38.42 20.51
N ASP A 28 16.88 -39.12 21.03
CA ASP A 28 16.73 -40.33 21.85
C ASP A 28 16.80 -40.05 23.37
N THR A 29 17.03 -38.80 23.80
CA THR A 29 17.19 -38.46 25.23
C THR A 29 16.20 -37.40 25.70
N PHE A 30 15.84 -36.41 24.86
CA PHE A 30 14.93 -35.33 25.24
C PHE A 30 14.00 -34.93 24.08
N THR A 31 12.72 -34.69 24.38
CA THR A 31 11.78 -34.06 23.43
C THR A 31 11.75 -32.56 23.68
N ILE A 32 12.36 -31.79 22.79
CA ILE A 32 12.33 -30.32 22.85
C ILE A 32 11.12 -29.83 22.05
N LYS A 33 10.11 -29.29 22.74
CA LYS A 33 8.93 -28.66 22.13
C LYS A 33 8.96 -27.15 22.39
N LEU A 34 8.86 -26.36 21.32
CA LEU A 34 8.66 -24.92 21.42
C LEU A 34 7.22 -24.65 21.87
N LEU A 35 7.04 -24.06 23.05
CA LEU A 35 5.71 -23.77 23.63
C LEU A 35 5.07 -22.50 23.06
N SER A 36 5.87 -21.45 22.85
CA SER A 36 5.42 -20.20 22.23
C SER A 36 6.58 -19.46 21.59
N SER A 37 6.33 -18.81 20.46
CA SER A 37 7.32 -18.00 19.76
C SER A 37 6.67 -16.71 19.29
N THR A 38 7.18 -15.58 19.78
CA THR A 38 6.67 -14.25 19.40
C THR A 38 7.03 -13.90 17.95
N HIS A 39 8.15 -14.44 17.43
CA HIS A 39 8.55 -14.19 16.04
C HIS A 39 7.60 -14.86 15.05
N GLU A 40 7.12 -16.08 15.32
CA GLU A 40 6.15 -16.77 14.46
C GLU A 40 4.80 -16.07 14.47
N GLN A 41 4.36 -15.53 15.62
CA GLN A 41 3.14 -14.72 15.70
C GLN A 41 3.25 -13.45 14.85
N VAL A 42 4.37 -12.73 14.95
CA VAL A 42 4.61 -11.52 14.15
C VAL A 42 4.74 -11.86 12.66
N GLU A 43 5.50 -12.91 12.32
CA GLU A 43 5.67 -13.37 10.94
C GLU A 43 4.34 -13.79 10.31
N ASN A 44 3.54 -14.61 11.01
CA ASN A 44 2.23 -15.05 10.55
C ASN A 44 1.24 -13.90 10.44
N ALA A 45 1.27 -12.93 11.36
CA ALA A 45 0.44 -11.72 11.27
C ALA A 45 0.84 -10.89 10.04
N VAL A 46 2.13 -10.66 9.82
CA VAL A 46 2.63 -9.92 8.64
C VAL A 46 2.22 -10.61 7.34
N ILE A 47 2.40 -11.93 7.26
CA ILE A 47 2.01 -12.71 6.07
C ILE A 47 0.49 -12.67 5.87
N SER A 48 -0.30 -12.83 6.93
CA SER A 48 -1.77 -12.81 6.85
C SER A 48 -2.28 -11.45 6.41
N MET A 49 -1.78 -10.36 6.99
CA MET A 49 -2.15 -9.00 6.57
C MET A 49 -1.72 -8.70 5.14
N GLY A 50 -0.53 -9.17 4.73
CA GLY A 50 -0.10 -9.07 3.32
C GLY A 50 -1.06 -9.78 2.38
N LYS A 51 -1.54 -10.99 2.74
CA LYS A 51 -2.57 -11.71 1.98
C LYS A 51 -3.89 -10.95 1.93
N GLU A 52 -4.34 -10.38 3.04
CA GLU A 52 -5.57 -9.57 3.11
C GLU A 52 -5.49 -8.33 2.20
N VAL A 53 -4.35 -7.62 2.21
CA VAL A 53 -4.11 -6.48 1.32
C VAL A 53 -4.19 -6.89 -0.15
N ILE A 54 -3.58 -8.02 -0.52
CA ILE A 54 -3.63 -8.55 -1.88
C ILE A 54 -5.06 -8.94 -2.28
N LEU A 55 -5.78 -9.65 -1.40
CA LEU A 55 -7.18 -10.01 -1.61
C LEU A 55 -8.07 -8.77 -1.80
N GLY A 56 -7.87 -7.75 -0.96
CA GLY A 56 -8.54 -6.46 -1.07
C GLY A 56 -8.25 -5.76 -2.40
N ALA A 57 -6.98 -5.73 -2.83
CA ALA A 57 -6.59 -5.16 -4.12
C ALA A 57 -7.20 -5.91 -5.31
N ILE A 58 -7.26 -7.24 -5.26
CA ILE A 58 -7.92 -8.07 -6.28
C ILE A 58 -9.42 -7.79 -6.32
N ALA A 59 -10.08 -7.75 -5.16
CA ALA A 59 -11.51 -7.44 -5.08
C ALA A 59 -11.82 -6.04 -5.62
N ALA A 60 -11.04 -5.03 -5.22
CA ALA A 60 -11.15 -3.67 -5.73
C ALA A 60 -10.96 -3.63 -7.25
N THR A 61 -9.94 -4.31 -7.78
CA THR A 61 -9.69 -4.43 -9.22
C THR A 61 -10.88 -5.03 -9.97
N PHE A 62 -11.50 -6.08 -9.41
CA PHE A 62 -12.65 -6.74 -10.01
C PHE A 62 -13.88 -5.82 -10.05
N ILE A 63 -14.17 -5.11 -8.96
CA ILE A 63 -15.24 -4.10 -8.91
C ILE A 63 -14.97 -3.00 -9.94
N ILE A 64 -13.75 -2.48 -10.01
CA ILE A 64 -13.34 -1.45 -10.98
C ILE A 64 -13.54 -1.94 -12.43
N LEU A 65 -13.19 -3.20 -12.72
CA LEU A 65 -13.39 -3.79 -14.05
C LEU A 65 -14.87 -3.80 -14.44
N ILE A 66 -15.76 -4.12 -13.49
CA ILE A 66 -17.22 -4.10 -13.71
C ILE A 66 -17.70 -2.68 -13.98
N PHE A 67 -17.26 -1.69 -13.19
CA PHE A 67 -17.70 -0.29 -13.32
C PHE A 67 -17.16 0.39 -14.58
N LEU A 68 -15.86 0.28 -14.86
CA LEU A 68 -15.21 0.96 -15.99
C LEU A 68 -15.37 0.21 -17.31
N ARG A 69 -15.71 -1.08 -17.29
CA ARG A 69 -15.89 -1.96 -18.47
C ARG A 69 -14.73 -1.89 -19.48
N SER A 70 -13.52 -1.54 -19.02
CA SER A 70 -12.35 -1.32 -19.86
C SER A 70 -11.10 -1.94 -19.22
N VAL A 71 -10.53 -2.93 -19.90
CA VAL A 71 -9.34 -3.67 -19.43
C VAL A 71 -8.12 -2.74 -19.30
N ARG A 72 -8.03 -1.70 -20.13
CA ARG A 72 -6.89 -0.77 -20.12
C ARG A 72 -6.89 0.12 -18.89
N THR A 73 -8.06 0.62 -18.48
CA THR A 73 -8.19 1.43 -17.27
C THR A 73 -7.96 0.58 -16.03
N THR A 74 -8.41 -0.67 -16.03
CA THR A 74 -8.11 -1.64 -14.98
C THR A 74 -6.60 -1.91 -14.86
N LEU A 75 -5.87 -2.04 -15.97
CA LEU A 75 -4.41 -2.22 -15.93
C LEU A 75 -3.67 -1.04 -15.28
N ILE A 76 -4.13 0.20 -15.51
CA ILE A 76 -3.53 1.38 -14.86
C ILE A 76 -3.76 1.32 -13.35
N ALA A 77 -4.98 0.97 -12.92
CA ALA A 77 -5.29 0.80 -11.49
C ALA A 77 -4.44 -0.30 -10.84
N VAL A 78 -4.30 -1.46 -11.50
CA VAL A 78 -3.49 -2.60 -11.02
C VAL A 78 -2.03 -2.23 -10.81
N VAL A 79 -1.46 -1.35 -11.64
CA VAL A 79 -0.07 -0.89 -11.47
C VAL A 79 0.04 0.23 -10.42
N SER A 80 -0.98 1.09 -10.31
CA SER A 80 -0.98 2.21 -9.35
C SER A 80 -0.94 1.74 -7.89
N ILE A 81 -1.63 0.64 -7.56
CA ILE A 81 -1.73 0.12 -6.18
C ILE A 81 -0.35 -0.33 -5.65
N PRO A 82 0.38 -1.27 -6.28
CA PRO A 82 1.71 -1.68 -5.82
C PRO A 82 2.68 -0.52 -5.76
N LEU A 83 2.64 0.40 -6.74
CA LEU A 83 3.57 1.51 -6.79
C LEU A 83 3.36 2.48 -5.61
N SER A 84 2.10 2.73 -5.25
CA SER A 84 1.77 3.59 -4.11
C SER A 84 2.18 2.93 -2.78
N ILE A 85 1.98 1.61 -2.65
CA ILE A 85 2.47 0.85 -1.49
C ILE A 85 4.00 0.92 -1.41
N LEU A 86 4.72 0.71 -2.52
CA LEU A 86 6.18 0.79 -2.54
C LEU A 86 6.70 2.18 -2.12
N LEU A 87 6.07 3.24 -2.61
CA LEU A 87 6.42 4.61 -2.22
C LEU A 87 6.16 4.83 -0.72
N THR A 88 5.07 4.26 -0.19
CA THR A 88 4.73 4.32 1.24
C THR A 88 5.77 3.61 2.09
N LEU A 89 6.17 2.40 1.69
CA LEU A 89 7.20 1.63 2.38
C LEU A 89 8.55 2.37 2.36
N PHE A 90 8.87 3.02 1.24
CA PHE A 90 10.05 3.87 1.15
C PHE A 90 10.00 5.06 2.13
N LEU A 91 8.86 5.76 2.24
CA LEU A 91 8.71 6.87 3.19
C LEU A 91 8.76 6.43 4.66
N LEU A 92 8.22 5.24 4.96
CA LEU A 92 8.31 4.64 6.30
C LEU A 92 9.75 4.29 6.67
N ASP A 93 10.51 3.72 5.73
CA ASP A 93 11.92 3.39 5.92
C ASP A 93 12.76 4.64 6.18
N GLN A 94 12.55 5.71 5.41
CA GLN A 94 13.18 7.03 5.64
C GLN A 94 12.84 7.61 7.02
N SER A 95 11.68 7.27 7.56
CA SER A 95 11.23 7.72 8.89
C SER A 95 11.65 6.78 10.02
N ASN A 96 12.48 5.77 9.73
CA ASN A 96 12.91 4.72 10.66
C ASN A 96 11.74 3.94 11.30
N VAL A 97 10.62 3.83 10.59
CA VAL A 97 9.44 3.08 11.04
C VAL A 97 9.49 1.68 10.47
N THR A 98 9.59 0.67 11.35
CA THR A 98 9.63 -0.73 10.93
C THR A 98 8.25 -1.28 10.60
N LEU A 99 8.21 -2.23 9.65
CA LEU A 99 7.01 -3.01 9.36
C LEU A 99 6.63 -3.88 10.56
N ASN A 100 5.45 -3.63 11.11
CA ASN A 100 4.83 -4.38 12.18
C ASN A 100 3.31 -4.42 11.99
N ILE A 101 2.60 -5.06 12.93
CA ILE A 101 1.15 -5.24 12.87
C ILE A 101 0.41 -3.89 12.79
N LEU A 102 0.89 -2.86 13.49
CA LEU A 102 0.25 -1.54 13.52
C LEU A 102 0.47 -0.78 12.19
N THR A 103 1.67 -0.83 11.62
CA THR A 103 1.93 -0.21 10.31
C THR A 103 1.17 -0.91 9.19
N LEU A 104 1.09 -2.25 9.26
CA LEU A 104 0.31 -3.04 8.30
C LEU A 104 -1.20 -2.79 8.48
N GLY A 105 -1.67 -2.58 9.70
CA GLY A 105 -3.04 -2.16 9.99
C GLY A 105 -3.35 -0.80 9.38
N GLY A 106 -2.43 0.16 9.53
CA GLY A 106 -2.53 1.47 8.88
C GLY A 106 -2.57 1.37 7.35
N LEU A 107 -1.69 0.57 6.76
CA LEU A 107 -1.70 0.28 5.32
C LEU A 107 -3.02 -0.34 4.89
N ALA A 108 -3.52 -1.35 5.60
CA ALA A 108 -4.78 -2.03 5.28
C ALA A 108 -5.98 -1.06 5.30
N VAL A 109 -6.06 -0.17 6.29
CA VAL A 109 -7.08 0.91 6.34
C VAL A 109 -6.94 1.85 5.15
N ALA A 110 -5.71 2.21 4.78
CA ALA A 110 -5.45 3.15 3.70
C ALA A 110 -5.62 2.56 2.29
N VAL A 111 -5.54 1.23 2.11
CA VAL A 111 -5.64 0.56 0.79
C VAL A 111 -6.94 0.91 0.06
N GLY A 112 -8.06 1.03 0.78
CA GLY A 112 -9.33 1.44 0.16
C GLY A 112 -9.22 2.80 -0.51
N ARG A 113 -8.65 3.78 0.21
CA ARG A 113 -8.44 5.14 -0.29
C ARG A 113 -7.30 5.25 -1.31
N LEU A 114 -6.33 4.33 -1.27
CA LEU A 114 -5.16 4.33 -2.14
C LEU A 114 -5.53 4.29 -3.64
N VAL A 115 -6.64 3.65 -3.97
CA VAL A 115 -7.09 3.47 -5.35
C VAL A 115 -7.94 4.65 -5.84
N ASP A 116 -8.62 5.35 -4.93
CA ASP A 116 -9.61 6.38 -5.25
C ASP A 116 -9.04 7.51 -6.11
N ASP A 117 -7.89 8.08 -5.72
CA ASP A 117 -7.25 9.18 -6.46
C ASP A 117 -6.94 8.77 -7.91
N SER A 118 -6.43 7.56 -8.09
CA SER A 118 -6.09 7.01 -9.40
C SER A 118 -7.35 6.78 -10.26
N ILE A 119 -8.43 6.29 -9.66
CA ILE A 119 -9.70 6.07 -10.35
C ILE A 119 -10.28 7.40 -10.84
N VAL A 120 -10.35 8.42 -9.97
CA VAL A 120 -10.91 9.73 -10.33
C VAL A 120 -10.15 10.37 -11.50
N VAL A 121 -8.83 10.27 -11.52
CA VAL A 121 -8.00 10.77 -12.63
C VAL A 121 -8.27 10.00 -13.92
N ILE A 122 -8.29 8.65 -13.87
CA ILE A 122 -8.54 7.80 -15.04
C ILE A 122 -9.94 8.06 -15.62
N GLU A 123 -10.94 8.15 -14.76
CA GLU A 123 -12.32 8.37 -15.16
C GLU A 123 -12.47 9.73 -15.84
N ASN A 124 -11.85 10.79 -15.32
CA ASN A 124 -11.91 12.09 -15.98
C ASN A 124 -11.18 12.11 -17.32
N ILE A 125 -10.01 11.48 -17.42
CA ILE A 125 -9.29 11.33 -18.69
C ILE A 125 -10.20 10.63 -19.72
N PHE A 126 -10.84 9.54 -19.31
CA PHE A 126 -11.72 8.79 -20.20
C PHE A 126 -12.97 9.60 -20.60
N ARG A 127 -13.57 10.32 -19.65
CA ARG A 127 -14.70 11.22 -19.88
C ARG A 127 -14.39 12.31 -20.90
N ARG A 128 -13.21 12.94 -20.84
CA ARG A 128 -12.79 13.93 -21.84
C ARG A 128 -12.52 13.29 -23.21
N LEU A 129 -11.88 12.12 -23.24
CA LEU A 129 -11.60 11.41 -24.50
C LEU A 129 -12.85 10.91 -25.24
N GLN A 130 -14.01 10.85 -24.60
CA GLN A 130 -15.28 10.59 -25.28
C GLN A 130 -15.77 11.79 -26.09
N LYS A 131 -15.36 13.02 -25.73
CA LYS A 131 -15.81 14.27 -26.35
C LYS A 131 -14.73 14.91 -27.22
N GLU A 132 -13.46 14.60 -26.95
CA GLU A 132 -12.30 15.25 -27.53
C GLU A 132 -11.32 14.23 -28.11
N HIS A 133 -10.52 14.64 -29.09
CA HIS A 133 -9.51 13.76 -29.69
C HIS A 133 -8.36 13.48 -28.72
N PHE A 134 -7.77 12.29 -28.85
CA PHE A 134 -6.60 11.92 -28.07
C PHE A 134 -5.42 12.87 -28.36
N SER A 135 -4.99 13.61 -27.34
CA SER A 135 -3.76 14.40 -27.34
C SER A 135 -3.13 14.37 -25.95
N LYS A 136 -1.83 14.70 -25.87
CA LYS A 136 -1.12 14.92 -24.60
C LYS A 136 -1.81 15.99 -23.76
N ASP A 137 -2.22 17.07 -24.40
CA ASP A 137 -2.81 18.24 -23.73
C ASP A 137 -4.14 17.87 -23.09
N ILE A 138 -4.97 17.06 -23.76
CA ILE A 138 -6.25 16.58 -23.22
C ILE A 138 -6.05 15.80 -21.92
N ILE A 139 -5.04 14.93 -21.87
CA ILE A 139 -4.73 14.15 -20.65
C ILE A 139 -4.26 15.07 -19.53
N LEU A 140 -3.32 15.97 -19.82
CA LEU A 140 -2.80 16.90 -18.81
C LEU A 140 -3.90 17.78 -18.23
N ASP A 141 -4.74 18.34 -19.09
CA ASP A 141 -5.82 19.22 -18.67
C ASP A 141 -6.95 18.44 -17.96
N ALA A 142 -7.24 17.20 -18.38
CA ALA A 142 -8.15 16.32 -17.62
C ALA A 142 -7.62 16.03 -16.21
N THR A 143 -6.32 15.76 -16.07
CA THR A 143 -5.70 15.54 -14.76
C THR A 143 -5.76 16.82 -13.91
N LYS A 144 -5.47 17.99 -14.51
CA LYS A 144 -5.53 19.28 -13.80
C LYS A 144 -6.93 19.59 -13.28
N GLU A 145 -7.98 19.31 -14.06
CA GLU A 145 -9.38 19.55 -13.68
C GLU A 145 -9.75 18.88 -12.34
N VAL A 146 -9.26 17.66 -12.09
CA VAL A 146 -9.55 16.93 -10.85
C VAL A 146 -8.47 17.07 -9.78
N SER A 147 -7.29 17.59 -10.13
CA SER A 147 -6.11 17.65 -9.25
C SER A 147 -6.40 18.38 -7.92
N ILE A 148 -7.12 19.50 -7.97
CA ILE A 148 -7.47 20.29 -6.77
C ILE A 148 -8.42 19.49 -5.87
N ALA A 149 -9.41 18.81 -6.46
CA ALA A 149 -10.41 18.06 -5.70
C ALA A 149 -9.77 16.86 -4.97
N ILE A 150 -8.95 16.06 -5.65
CA ILE A 150 -8.27 14.90 -5.03
C ILE A 150 -7.22 15.35 -4.01
N THR A 151 -6.46 16.42 -4.30
CA THR A 151 -5.48 16.98 -3.35
C THR A 151 -6.17 17.48 -2.09
N SER A 152 -7.28 18.21 -2.23
CA SER A 152 -8.07 18.69 -1.10
C SER A 152 -8.65 17.55 -0.28
N SER A 153 -9.18 16.50 -0.92
CA SER A 153 -9.69 15.30 -0.23
C SER A 153 -8.58 14.61 0.58
N THR A 154 -7.38 14.51 0.00
CA THR A 154 -6.23 13.87 0.65
C THR A 154 -5.73 14.69 1.82
N LEU A 155 -5.60 16.02 1.67
CA LEU A 155 -5.23 16.91 2.77
C LEU A 155 -6.24 16.86 3.92
N THR A 156 -7.54 16.79 3.63
CA THR A 156 -8.56 16.62 4.69
C THR A 156 -8.38 15.32 5.44
N THR A 157 -8.06 14.22 4.75
CA THR A 157 -7.81 12.93 5.40
C THR A 157 -6.53 12.97 6.23
N VAL A 158 -5.46 13.60 5.73
CA VAL A 158 -4.25 13.85 6.50
C VAL A 158 -4.57 14.65 7.76
N ALA A 159 -5.40 15.70 7.66
CA ALA A 159 -5.78 16.53 8.81
C ALA A 159 -6.57 15.75 9.89
N VAL A 160 -7.28 14.69 9.52
CA VAL A 160 -7.96 13.79 10.48
C VAL A 160 -6.97 12.88 11.21
N PHE A 161 -6.00 12.30 10.50
CA PHE A 161 -5.09 11.32 11.07
C PHE A 161 -3.86 11.92 11.77
N LEU A 162 -3.32 13.03 11.25
CA LEU A 162 -2.09 13.64 11.75
C LEU A 162 -2.14 13.99 13.25
N PRO A 163 -3.24 14.53 13.81
CA PRO A 163 -3.32 14.83 15.24
C PRO A 163 -3.15 13.61 16.15
N ILE A 164 -3.54 12.41 15.68
CA ILE A 164 -3.41 11.16 16.44
C ILE A 164 -1.94 10.84 16.71
N GLY A 165 -1.05 11.16 15.75
CA GLY A 165 0.40 10.99 15.90
C GLY A 165 1.04 11.98 16.89
N LEU A 166 0.37 13.10 17.18
CA LEU A 166 0.84 14.13 18.11
C LEU A 166 0.40 13.88 19.56
N VAL A 167 -0.40 12.84 19.80
CA VAL A 167 -0.82 12.45 21.15
C VAL A 167 0.42 12.12 21.99
N SER A 168 0.48 12.67 23.20
CA SER A 168 1.60 12.43 24.11
C SER A 168 1.44 11.11 24.89
N GLY A 169 2.56 10.60 25.38
CA GLY A 169 2.61 9.40 26.22
C GLY A 169 2.73 8.08 25.44
N THR A 170 2.51 6.96 26.15
CA THR A 170 2.71 5.61 25.62
C THR A 170 1.77 5.29 24.45
N ILE A 171 0.53 5.77 24.51
CA ILE A 171 -0.48 5.57 23.47
C ILE A 171 -0.05 6.22 22.16
N GLY A 172 0.44 7.46 22.22
CA GLY A 172 0.94 8.18 21.04
C GLY A 172 2.10 7.47 20.36
N LYS A 173 3.10 7.03 21.14
CA LYS A 173 4.25 6.26 20.61
C LYS A 173 3.83 4.96 19.93
N LEU A 174 2.78 4.32 20.44
CA LEU A 174 2.23 3.08 19.87
C LEU A 174 1.44 3.36 18.59
N MET A 175 0.68 4.45 18.53
CA MET A 175 -0.15 4.81 17.38
C MET A 175 0.62 5.50 16.24
N LEU A 176 1.74 6.16 16.54
CA LEU A 176 2.51 6.93 15.56
C LEU A 176 2.92 6.12 14.32
N PRO A 177 3.44 4.88 14.41
CA PRO A 177 3.72 4.04 13.24
C PRO A 177 2.48 3.80 12.36
N MET A 178 1.32 3.57 12.97
CA MET A 178 0.06 3.35 12.25
C MET A 178 -0.39 4.63 11.52
N VAL A 179 -0.33 5.78 12.21
CA VAL A 179 -0.71 7.09 11.66
C VAL A 179 0.19 7.45 10.48
N LEU A 180 1.50 7.29 10.63
CA LEU A 180 2.47 7.55 9.55
C LEU A 180 2.23 6.62 8.36
N ALA A 181 1.91 5.35 8.59
CA ALA A 181 1.57 4.42 7.51
C ALA A 181 0.33 4.87 6.73
N VAL A 182 -0.72 5.36 7.41
CA VAL A 182 -1.91 5.90 6.74
C VAL A 182 -1.57 7.17 5.95
N VAL A 183 -0.92 8.14 6.59
CA VAL A 183 -0.59 9.44 5.99
C VAL A 183 0.33 9.28 4.79
N TYR A 184 1.39 8.48 4.90
CA TYR A 184 2.28 8.22 3.77
C TYR A 184 1.59 7.44 2.67
N SER A 185 0.67 6.54 2.99
CA SER A 185 -0.11 5.80 1.99
C SER A 185 -0.97 6.71 1.12
N ILE A 186 -1.75 7.59 1.74
CA ILE A 186 -2.64 8.51 0.99
C ILE A 186 -1.87 9.64 0.29
N LEU A 187 -0.71 10.06 0.80
CA LEU A 187 0.16 10.99 0.08
C LEU A 187 0.82 10.30 -1.12
N SER A 188 1.23 9.05 -0.95
CA SER A 188 1.79 8.24 -2.04
C SER A 188 0.78 8.00 -3.15
N SER A 189 -0.48 7.70 -2.82
CA SER A 189 -1.55 7.55 -3.83
C SER A 189 -1.75 8.82 -4.63
N LEU A 190 -1.75 9.98 -3.98
CA LEU A 190 -1.90 11.27 -4.64
C LEU A 190 -0.75 11.53 -5.63
N VAL A 191 0.50 11.28 -5.21
CA VAL A 191 1.67 11.42 -6.07
C VAL A 191 1.57 10.50 -7.28
N VAL A 192 1.23 9.22 -7.07
CA VAL A 192 1.08 8.23 -8.15
C VAL A 192 -0.06 8.62 -9.09
N ALA A 193 -1.20 9.09 -8.57
CA ALA A 193 -2.35 9.51 -9.34
C ALA A 193 -2.07 10.73 -10.22
N LEU A 194 -1.27 11.69 -9.74
CA LEU A 194 -0.95 12.90 -10.51
C LEU A 194 0.22 12.72 -11.49
N THR A 195 1.01 11.65 -11.35
CA THR A 195 2.22 11.44 -12.17
C THR A 195 2.15 10.19 -13.04
N VAL A 196 2.03 9.02 -12.41
CA VAL A 196 2.13 7.71 -13.07
C VAL A 196 0.87 7.40 -13.85
N VAL A 197 -0.29 7.70 -13.27
CA VAL A 197 -1.59 7.44 -13.91
C VAL A 197 -1.74 8.19 -15.24
N PRO A 198 -1.54 9.53 -15.34
CA PRO A 198 -1.63 10.23 -16.62
C PRO A 198 -0.55 9.77 -17.61
N LEU A 199 0.65 9.43 -17.14
CA LEU A 199 1.70 8.87 -17.98
C LEU A 199 1.30 7.53 -18.59
N MET A 200 0.77 6.61 -17.79
CA MET A 200 0.29 5.31 -18.27
C MET A 200 -0.94 5.47 -19.17
N ALA A 201 -1.86 6.38 -18.83
CA ALA A 201 -3.01 6.68 -19.66
C ALA A 201 -2.56 7.16 -21.05
N PHE A 202 -1.57 8.06 -21.12
CA PHE A 202 -0.98 8.49 -22.38
C PHE A 202 -0.40 7.32 -23.17
N LEU A 203 0.41 6.46 -22.55
CA LEU A 203 1.05 5.33 -23.24
C LEU A 203 0.06 4.28 -23.75
N LEU A 204 -0.97 3.96 -22.96
CA LEU A 204 -1.93 2.89 -23.26
C LEU A 204 -3.08 3.35 -24.17
N LEU A 205 -3.48 4.62 -24.08
CA LEU A 205 -4.58 5.17 -24.89
C LEU A 205 -4.11 5.75 -26.22
N LYS A 206 -2.80 6.06 -26.39
CA LYS A 206 -2.20 6.49 -27.66
C LYS A 206 -2.38 5.47 -28.80
N LYS A 207 -2.50 4.18 -28.49
CA LYS A 207 -2.74 3.13 -29.49
C LYS A 207 -4.19 3.05 -30.00
N THR A 208 -5.09 3.91 -29.52
CA THR A 208 -6.50 3.89 -29.92
C THR A 208 -6.70 4.80 -31.12
N LYS A 209 -6.41 4.27 -32.31
CA LYS A 209 -6.92 4.84 -33.56
C LYS A 209 -8.45 4.72 -33.48
N HIS A 210 -9.16 5.86 -33.39
CA HIS A 210 -10.61 5.86 -33.53
C HIS A 210 -10.96 5.14 -34.83
N ARG A 211 -11.52 3.95 -34.73
CA ARG A 211 -12.19 3.29 -35.84
C ARG A 211 -13.47 4.11 -36.03
N LYS A 212 -13.49 4.93 -37.09
CA LYS A 212 -14.70 5.56 -37.60
C LYS A 212 -15.76 4.50 -37.86
#